data_AF-Q6UQH2-F1
#
_entry.id   AF-Q6UQH2-F1
#
_cell.length_a   1.000
_cell.length_b   1.000
_cell.length_c   1.000
_cell.angle_alpha   90.00
_cell.angle_beta   90.00
_cell.angle_gamma   90.00
#
_symmetry.space_group_name_H-M   'P 1'
#
loop_
_entity.id
_entity.type
_entity.pdbx_description
1 polymer ?
#
loop_
_entity_poly.entity_id
_entity_poly.type
_entity_poly.pdbx_seq_one_letter_code
_entity_poly.pdbx_strand_id
1 'polypeptide(L)'
;MLRTPDSVARYLAAYAQTLATSTLRHRLAAIASWHRDHGFVDPTRSPLVRKVLKGIQTLHSGQVKQAAPLQIRRLVELDDWLAAAIAAAHARGDGAAALRHQRDRALVLLGFWRGFRGDELLRLEVAHLTLVPGQGMTCFLPRSKGDRQAAGVTYKVPALSRLCPVSAT
;
A
#
# COMPACT_ATOMS: atom_id res chain seq x y z
N MET A 1 30.41 11.00 0.76
CA MET A 1 30.43 9.80 -0.11
C MET A 1 30.58 8.55 0.75
N LEU A 2 29.56 7.68 0.78
CA LEU A 2 29.51 6.47 1.63
C LEU A 2 30.25 5.30 0.97
N ARG A 3 31.57 5.40 0.87
CA ARG A 3 32.43 4.44 0.14
C ARG A 3 33.05 3.37 1.04
N THR A 4 33.06 3.58 2.37
CA THR A 4 33.70 2.66 3.32
C THR A 4 32.71 2.19 4.40
N PRO A 5 32.90 0.99 4.97
CA PRO A 5 32.13 0.52 6.12
C PRO A 5 32.06 1.53 7.27
N ASP A 6 33.15 2.22 7.59
CA ASP A 6 33.19 3.23 8.66
C ASP A 6 32.34 4.47 8.34
N SER A 7 32.33 4.90 7.09
CA SER A 7 31.49 6.02 6.66
C SER A 7 29.99 5.66 6.75
N VAL A 8 29.63 4.42 6.41
CA VAL A 8 28.27 3.88 6.55
C VAL A 8 27.89 3.74 8.03
N ALA A 9 28.79 3.23 8.86
CA ALA A 9 28.58 3.11 10.31
C ALA A 9 28.34 4.48 10.96
N ARG A 10 29.17 5.48 10.66
CA ARG A 10 29.01 6.86 11.15
C ARG A 10 27.70 7.48 10.69
N TYR A 11 27.32 7.26 9.44
CA TYR A 11 26.03 7.69 8.92
C TYR A 11 24.86 7.09 9.69
N LEU A 12 24.87 5.78 9.93
CA LEU A 12 23.82 5.13 10.72
C LEU A 12 23.74 5.70 12.14
N ALA A 13 24.88 5.90 12.80
CA ALA A 13 24.93 6.48 14.14
C ALA A 13 24.37 7.91 14.18
N ALA A 14 24.72 8.75 13.20
CA ALA A 14 24.24 10.13 13.11
C ALA A 14 22.71 10.23 12.95
N TYR A 15 22.08 9.23 12.33
CA TYR A 15 20.63 9.20 12.12
C TYR A 15 19.89 8.25 13.08
N ALA A 16 20.57 7.64 14.04
CA ALA A 16 20.01 6.61 14.93
C ALA A 16 18.83 7.11 15.76
N GLN A 17 18.88 8.37 16.21
CA GLN A 17 17.85 8.98 17.05
C GLN A 17 16.73 9.67 16.25
N THR A 18 17.00 10.02 14.99
CA THR A 18 16.09 10.84 14.18
C THR A 18 15.28 10.03 13.18
N LEU A 19 15.77 8.88 12.73
CA LEU A 19 15.11 8.05 11.73
C LEU A 19 14.68 6.70 12.28
N ALA A 20 13.52 6.22 11.81
CA ALA A 20 13.09 4.87 12.06
C ALA A 20 14.09 3.84 11.49
N THR A 21 14.27 2.72 12.18
CA THR A 21 15.11 1.60 11.72
C THR A 21 14.75 1.12 10.30
N SER A 22 13.46 1.11 9.95
CA SER A 22 12.99 0.77 8.60
C SER A 22 13.58 1.70 7.53
N THR A 23 13.61 3.01 7.81
CA THR A 23 14.22 4.03 6.94
C THR A 23 15.72 3.81 6.79
N LEU A 24 16.42 3.50 7.88
CA LEU A 24 17.86 3.19 7.83
C LEU A 24 18.15 1.95 6.99
N ARG A 25 17.36 0.88 7.14
CA ARG A 25 17.47 -0.34 6.30
C ARG A 25 17.21 -0.04 4.82
N HIS A 26 16.21 0.78 4.52
CA HIS A 26 15.92 1.19 3.14
C HIS A 26 17.08 1.97 2.52
N ARG A 27 17.67 2.92 3.26
CA ARG A 27 18.87 3.66 2.83
C ARG A 27 20.07 2.74 2.60
N LEU A 28 20.31 1.76 3.48
CA LEU A 28 21.34 0.74 3.27
C LEU A 28 21.08 -0.08 2.00
N ALA A 29 19.84 -0.50 1.75
CA ALA A 29 19.50 -1.23 0.53
C ALA A 29 19.77 -0.41 -0.74
N ALA A 30 19.48 0.90 -0.72
CA ALA A 30 19.78 1.82 -1.82
C ALA A 30 21.30 1.97 -2.05
N ILE A 31 22.08 2.16 -0.98
CA ILE A 31 23.55 2.21 -1.05
C ILE A 31 24.09 0.90 -1.63
N ALA A 32 23.59 -0.24 -1.14
CA ALA A 32 23.97 -1.56 -1.58
C ALA A 32 23.64 -1.79 -3.07
N SER A 33 22.46 -1.34 -3.52
CA SER A 33 22.06 -1.41 -4.94
C SER A 33 23.02 -0.61 -5.79
N TRP A 34 23.23 0.66 -5.45
CA TRP A 34 24.10 1.54 -6.22
C TRP A 34 25.51 0.96 -6.38
N HIS A 35 26.10 0.38 -5.32
CA HIS A 35 27.41 -0.26 -5.41
C HIS A 35 27.39 -1.48 -6.34
N ARG A 36 26.38 -2.36 -6.22
CA ARG A 36 26.24 -3.53 -7.10
C ARG A 36 26.05 -3.14 -8.56
N ASP A 37 25.19 -2.16 -8.82
CA ASP A 37 24.85 -1.70 -10.16
C ASP A 37 26.08 -1.08 -10.88
N HIS A 38 27.07 -0.60 -10.12
CA HIS A 38 28.33 -0.05 -10.63
C HIS A 38 29.54 -0.99 -10.42
N GLY A 39 29.32 -2.25 -10.03
CA GLY A 39 30.38 -3.25 -9.87
C GLY A 39 31.32 -3.04 -8.67
N PHE A 40 30.98 -2.16 -7.73
CA PHE A 40 31.77 -1.91 -6.53
C PHE A 40 31.44 -2.90 -5.41
N VAL A 41 32.41 -3.11 -4.51
CA VAL A 41 32.20 -3.87 -3.27
C VAL A 41 31.19 -3.14 -2.40
N ASP A 42 30.18 -3.86 -1.92
CA ASP A 42 29.10 -3.33 -1.07
C ASP A 42 29.59 -3.08 0.38
N PRO A 43 29.76 -1.82 0.81
CA PRO A 43 30.26 -1.50 2.15
C PRO A 43 29.23 -1.81 3.25
N THR A 44 27.96 -2.00 2.91
CA THR A 44 26.86 -2.25 3.86
C THR A 44 26.88 -3.68 4.41
N ARG A 45 27.57 -4.61 3.74
CA ARG A 45 27.68 -6.02 4.16
C ARG A 45 28.70 -6.25 5.27
N SER A 46 29.51 -5.26 5.60
CA SER A 46 30.54 -5.37 6.64
C SER A 46 29.95 -5.75 8.01
N PRO A 47 30.62 -6.61 8.79
CA PRO A 47 30.23 -6.92 10.17
C PRO A 47 30.04 -5.68 11.05
N LEU A 48 30.84 -4.62 10.82
CA LEU A 48 30.74 -3.36 11.54
C LEU A 48 29.36 -2.70 11.35
N VAL A 49 28.92 -2.59 10.10
CA VAL A 49 27.62 -1.96 9.74
C VAL A 49 26.47 -2.76 10.34
N ARG A 50 26.52 -4.10 10.29
CA ARG A 50 25.52 -4.97 10.92
C ARG A 50 25.49 -4.80 12.44
N LYS A 51 26.66 -4.71 13.08
CA LYS A 51 26.79 -4.51 14.53
C LYS A 51 26.18 -3.18 14.96
N VAL A 52 26.48 -2.09 14.24
CA VAL A 52 25.91 -0.76 14.50
C VAL A 52 24.39 -0.78 14.32
N LEU A 53 23.89 -1.34 13.22
CA LEU A 53 22.46 -1.43 12.97
C LEU A 53 21.73 -2.26 14.05
N LYS A 54 22.34 -3.34 14.54
CA LYS A 54 21.81 -4.14 15.65
C LYS A 54 21.78 -3.31 16.94
N GLY A 55 22.85 -2.58 17.25
CA GLY A 55 22.90 -1.68 18.41
C GLY A 55 21.83 -0.60 18.36
N ILE A 56 21.63 0.03 17.20
CA ILE A 56 20.56 1.02 16.99
C ILE A 56 19.19 0.39 17.27
N GLN A 57 18.94 -0.82 16.76
CA GLN A 57 17.68 -1.53 17.00
C GLN A 57 17.44 -1.85 18.48
N THR A 58 18.49 -2.22 19.22
CA THR A 58 18.39 -2.51 20.65
C THR A 58 18.14 -1.24 21.47
N LEU A 59 18.79 -0.13 21.12
CA LEU A 59 18.68 1.13 21.87
C LEU A 59 17.46 1.97 21.48
N HIS A 60 16.97 1.83 20.25
CA HIS A 60 15.89 2.64 19.68
C HIS A 60 14.77 1.74 19.13
N SER A 61 14.40 0.70 19.88
CA SER A 61 13.26 -0.17 19.58
C SER A 61 11.94 0.60 19.76
N GLY A 62 11.64 1.52 18.85
CA GLY A 62 10.35 2.18 18.79
C GLY A 62 9.28 1.23 18.26
N GLN A 63 8.12 1.20 18.91
CA GLN A 63 6.95 0.51 18.38
C GLN A 63 6.62 1.07 17.00
N VAL A 64 6.55 0.21 15.99
CA VAL A 64 6.15 0.62 14.64
C VAL A 64 4.75 1.19 14.74
N LYS A 65 4.58 2.48 14.43
CA LYS A 65 3.25 3.11 14.33
C LYS A 65 2.50 2.43 13.19
N GLN A 66 1.59 1.53 13.53
CA GLN A 66 0.66 0.94 12.58
C GLN A 66 -0.56 1.85 12.47
N ALA A 67 -1.08 2.00 11.25
CA ALA A 67 -2.38 2.65 11.08
C ALA A 67 -3.45 1.83 11.80
N ALA A 68 -4.37 2.50 12.50
CA ALA A 68 -5.50 1.82 13.10
C ALA A 68 -6.32 1.12 11.99
N PRO A 69 -6.68 -0.16 12.16
CA PRO A 69 -7.46 -0.86 11.15
C PRO A 69 -8.82 -0.19 10.97
N LEU A 70 -9.29 -0.09 9.73
CA LEU A 70 -10.65 0.37 9.46
C LEU A 70 -11.63 -0.66 10.05
N GLN A 71 -12.39 -0.25 11.05
CA GLN A 71 -13.37 -1.12 11.68
C GLN A 71 -14.63 -1.22 10.81
N ILE A 72 -15.24 -2.40 10.77
CA ILE A 72 -16.45 -2.65 9.94
C ILE A 72 -17.59 -1.67 10.25
N ARG A 73 -17.76 -1.25 11.51
CA ARG A 73 -18.76 -0.23 11.88
C ARG A 73 -18.55 1.10 11.16
N ARG A 74 -17.30 1.53 11.01
CA ARG A 74 -16.94 2.78 10.31
C ARG A 74 -17.14 2.64 8.81
N LEU A 75 -16.93 1.43 8.28
CA LEU A 75 -17.22 1.14 6.89
C LEU A 75 -18.72 1.22 6.60
N VAL A 76 -19.58 0.73 7.50
CA VAL A 76 -21.04 0.87 7.39
C VAL A 76 -21.44 2.34 7.40
N GLU A 77 -20.96 3.13 8.37
CA GLU A 77 -21.23 4.58 8.45
C GLU A 77 -20.84 5.31 7.14
N LEU A 78 -19.69 4.93 6.56
CA LEU A 78 -19.20 5.51 5.31
C LEU A 78 -20.02 5.08 4.09
N ASP A 79 -20.40 3.80 4.01
CA ASP A 79 -21.25 3.27 2.93
C ASP A 79 -22.63 3.93 2.93
N ASP A 80 -23.26 4.06 4.11
CA ASP A 80 -24.55 4.72 4.27
C ASP A 80 -24.47 6.20 3.87
N TRP A 81 -23.42 6.90 4.29
CA TRP A 81 -23.20 8.30 3.90
C TRP A 81 -23.00 8.45 2.39
N LEU A 82 -22.21 7.57 1.76
CA LEU A 82 -22.00 7.60 0.31
C LEU A 82 -23.28 7.30 -0.46
N ALA A 83 -24.07 6.31 -0.01
CA ALA A 83 -25.36 5.99 -0.60
C ALA A 83 -26.32 7.19 -0.55
N ALA A 84 -26.40 7.86 0.60
CA ALA A 84 -27.20 9.09 0.75
C ALA A 84 -26.69 10.23 -0.16
N ALA A 85 -25.37 10.40 -0.28
CA ALA A 85 -24.75 11.42 -1.13
C ALA A 85 -25.04 11.18 -2.63
N ILE A 86 -24.99 9.91 -3.07
CA ILE A 86 -25.37 9.50 -4.43
C ILE A 86 -26.83 9.86 -4.71
N ALA A 87 -27.74 9.45 -3.82
CA ALA A 87 -29.17 9.75 -3.98
C ALA A 87 -29.44 11.27 -4.02
N ALA A 88 -28.80 12.03 -3.14
CA ALA A 88 -28.93 13.48 -3.10
C ALA A 88 -28.37 14.16 -4.37
N ALA A 89 -27.25 13.67 -4.91
CA ALA A 89 -26.69 14.17 -6.16
C ALA A 89 -27.62 13.91 -7.35
N HIS A 90 -28.22 12.71 -7.44
CA HIS A 90 -29.24 12.40 -8.44
C HIS A 90 -30.47 13.31 -8.31
N ALA A 91 -30.97 13.53 -7.09
CA ALA A 91 -32.12 14.40 -6.85
C ALA A 91 -31.89 15.85 -7.29
N ARG A 92 -30.64 16.34 -7.25
CA ARG A 92 -30.24 17.68 -7.72
C ARG A 92 -29.88 17.72 -9.22
N GLY A 93 -29.91 16.59 -9.92
CA GLY A 93 -29.45 16.50 -11.31
C GLY A 93 -27.93 16.62 -11.48
N ASP A 94 -27.14 16.51 -10.41
CA ASP A 94 -25.68 16.62 -10.44
C ASP A 94 -25.06 15.23 -10.71
N GLY A 95 -25.07 14.84 -11.99
CA GLY A 95 -24.50 13.56 -12.41
C GLY A 95 -23.00 13.43 -12.12
N ALA A 96 -22.24 14.53 -12.16
CA ALA A 96 -20.82 14.52 -11.87
C ALA A 96 -20.53 14.23 -10.39
N ALA A 97 -21.32 14.76 -9.46
CA ALA A 97 -21.24 14.38 -8.05
C ALA A 97 -21.66 12.93 -7.83
N ALA A 98 -22.74 12.46 -8.46
CA ALA A 98 -23.21 11.08 -8.32
C ALA A 98 -22.13 10.07 -8.73
N LEU A 99 -21.50 10.27 -9.89
CA LEU A 99 -20.41 9.41 -10.36
C LEU A 99 -19.18 9.43 -9.45
N ARG A 100 -18.81 10.60 -8.90
CA ARG A 100 -17.71 10.71 -7.93
C ARG A 100 -17.99 9.91 -6.67
N HIS A 101 -19.18 10.05 -6.09
CA HIS A 101 -19.57 9.30 -4.90
C HIS A 101 -19.67 7.79 -5.16
N GLN A 102 -20.20 7.38 -6.32
CA GLN A 102 -20.24 5.98 -6.74
C GLN A 102 -18.82 5.39 -6.86
N ARG A 103 -17.91 6.11 -7.52
CA ARG A 103 -16.50 5.71 -7.63
C ARG A 103 -15.85 5.55 -6.26
N ASP A 104 -16.00 6.53 -5.38
CA ASP A 104 -15.38 6.50 -4.06
C ASP A 104 -15.94 5.34 -3.22
N ARG A 105 -17.25 5.06 -3.34
CA ARG A 105 -17.90 3.88 -2.74
C ARG A 105 -17.33 2.57 -3.26
N ALA A 106 -17.19 2.42 -4.58
CA ALA A 106 -16.59 1.24 -5.20
C ALA A 106 -15.16 1.00 -4.69
N LEU A 107 -14.33 2.04 -4.68
CA LEU A 107 -12.92 1.97 -4.26
C LEU A 107 -12.77 1.57 -2.79
N VAL A 108 -13.58 2.16 -1.90
CA VAL A 108 -13.55 1.86 -0.47
C VAL A 108 -13.96 0.42 -0.20
N LEU A 109 -15.07 -0.05 -0.79
CA LEU A 109 -15.56 -1.41 -0.57
C LEU A 109 -14.62 -2.45 -1.17
N LEU A 110 -14.11 -2.21 -2.38
CA LEU A 110 -13.18 -3.12 -3.04
C LEU A 110 -11.85 -3.18 -2.29
N GLY A 111 -11.32 -2.02 -1.89
CA GLY A 111 -10.12 -1.90 -1.07
C GLY A 111 -10.23 -2.62 0.26
N PHE A 112 -11.36 -2.46 0.96
CA PHE A 112 -11.60 -3.12 2.24
C PHE A 112 -11.67 -4.65 2.11
N TRP A 113 -12.50 -5.17 1.21
CA TRP A 113 -12.73 -6.61 1.12
C TRP A 113 -11.59 -7.37 0.45
N ARG A 114 -10.87 -6.75 -0.49
CA ARG A 114 -9.72 -7.41 -1.14
C ARG A 114 -8.38 -7.08 -0.53
N GLY A 115 -8.31 -6.09 0.36
CA GLY A 115 -7.05 -5.63 0.94
C GLY A 115 -6.13 -4.98 -0.08
N PHE A 116 -6.70 -4.41 -1.15
CA PHE A 116 -5.93 -3.68 -2.15
C PHE A 116 -5.30 -2.43 -1.53
N ARG A 117 -4.04 -2.20 -1.85
CA ARG A 117 -3.31 -1.00 -1.47
C ARG A 117 -3.77 0.17 -2.34
N GLY A 118 -3.51 1.40 -1.88
CA GLY A 118 -3.87 2.60 -2.65
C GLY A 118 -3.27 2.60 -4.06
N ASP A 119 -2.02 2.15 -4.22
CA ASP A 119 -1.38 2.04 -5.53
C ASP A 119 -1.95 0.93 -6.41
N GLU A 120 -2.48 -0.14 -5.82
CA GLU A 120 -3.18 -1.21 -6.54
C GLU A 120 -4.56 -0.73 -7.01
N LEU A 121 -5.31 -0.04 -6.15
CA LEU A 121 -6.60 0.56 -6.49
C LEU A 121 -6.48 1.60 -7.61
N LEU A 122 -5.45 2.45 -7.56
CA LEU A 122 -5.20 3.48 -8.58
C LEU A 122 -4.81 2.90 -9.96
N ARG A 123 -4.39 1.63 -10.00
CA ARG A 123 -4.01 0.92 -11.24
C ARG A 123 -5.11 0.00 -11.76
N LEU A 124 -6.24 -0.09 -11.07
CA LEU A 124 -7.39 -0.83 -11.59
C LEU A 124 -7.92 -0.11 -12.82
N GLU A 125 -8.08 -0.87 -13.89
CA GLU A 125 -8.65 -0.39 -15.14
C GLU A 125 -9.94 -1.16 -15.40
N VAL A 126 -10.96 -0.46 -15.91
CA VAL A 126 -12.26 -1.06 -16.23
C VAL A 126 -12.11 -2.24 -17.21
N ALA A 127 -11.17 -2.16 -18.15
CA ALA A 127 -10.86 -3.23 -19.11
C ALA A 127 -10.37 -4.53 -18.43
N HIS A 128 -9.85 -4.45 -17.21
CA HIS A 128 -9.37 -5.59 -16.43
C HIS A 128 -10.42 -6.08 -15.41
N LEU A 129 -11.64 -5.54 -15.46
CA LEU A 129 -12.76 -5.96 -14.64
C LEU A 129 -13.71 -6.81 -15.47
N THR A 130 -14.12 -7.95 -14.91
CA THR A 130 -15.23 -8.75 -15.47
C THR A 130 -16.28 -8.89 -14.39
N LEU A 131 -17.42 -8.23 -14.57
CA LEU A 131 -18.53 -8.25 -13.64
C LEU A 131 -19.58 -9.25 -14.10
N VAL A 132 -20.06 -10.08 -13.17
CA VAL A 132 -21.22 -10.95 -13.35
C VAL A 132 -22.24 -10.54 -12.28
N PRO A 133 -23.25 -9.73 -12.64
CA PRO A 133 -24.24 -9.21 -11.70
C PRO A 133 -24.85 -10.31 -10.83
N GLY A 134 -24.96 -10.05 -9.54
CA GLY A 134 -25.50 -11.01 -8.56
C GLY A 134 -24.57 -12.18 -8.20
N GLN A 135 -23.48 -12.40 -8.94
CA GLN A 135 -22.53 -13.48 -8.65
C GLN A 135 -21.20 -12.96 -8.10
N GLY A 136 -20.60 -11.98 -8.77
CA GLY A 136 -19.28 -11.49 -8.40
C GLY A 136 -18.62 -10.64 -9.48
N MET A 137 -17.35 -10.33 -9.26
CA MET A 137 -16.46 -9.79 -10.28
C MET A 137 -15.08 -10.43 -10.19
N THR A 138 -14.31 -10.33 -11.27
CA THR A 138 -12.87 -10.55 -11.27
C THR A 138 -12.15 -9.24 -11.56
N CYS A 139 -11.00 -9.07 -10.90
CA CYS A 139 -10.11 -7.93 -11.10
C CYS A 139 -8.72 -8.46 -11.47
N PHE A 140 -8.24 -8.17 -12.67
CA PHE A 140 -6.85 -8.43 -13.03
C PHE A 140 -5.98 -7.21 -12.67
N LEU A 141 -4.89 -7.45 -11.95
CA LEU A 141 -3.88 -6.46 -11.63
C LEU A 141 -2.57 -6.84 -12.30
N PRO A 142 -2.07 -6.07 -13.29
CA PRO A 142 -0.81 -6.37 -13.97
C PRO A 142 0.41 -6.37 -13.05
N ARG A 143 0.36 -5.64 -11.93
CA ARG A 143 1.40 -5.63 -10.89
C ARG A 143 0.74 -5.53 -9.51
N SER A 144 1.21 -6.36 -8.59
CA SER A 144 0.91 -6.27 -7.16
C SER A 144 2.21 -6.28 -6.35
N LYS A 145 2.21 -5.74 -5.14
CA LYS A 145 3.41 -5.74 -4.28
C LYS A 145 3.96 -7.15 -3.99
N GLY A 146 3.09 -8.16 -3.98
CA GLY A 146 3.48 -9.56 -3.77
C GLY A 146 4.07 -10.22 -5.02
N ASP A 147 3.86 -9.63 -6.19
CA ASP A 147 4.23 -10.19 -7.48
C ASP A 147 5.67 -9.80 -7.84
N ARG A 148 6.62 -10.63 -7.40
CA ARG A 148 8.05 -10.43 -7.65
C ARG A 148 8.45 -10.61 -9.11
N GLN A 149 7.65 -11.31 -9.91
CA GLN A 149 7.94 -11.61 -11.32
C GLN A 149 7.18 -10.70 -12.29
N ALA A 150 6.29 -9.83 -11.77
CA ALA A 150 5.42 -8.97 -12.58
C ALA A 150 4.55 -9.76 -13.58
N ALA A 151 4.10 -10.96 -13.19
CA ALA A 151 3.25 -11.83 -14.00
C ALA A 151 1.77 -11.40 -13.97
N GLY A 152 1.40 -10.52 -13.05
CA GLY A 152 0.02 -10.11 -12.80
C GLY A 152 -0.74 -11.11 -11.94
N VAL A 153 -1.79 -10.63 -11.28
CA VAL A 153 -2.63 -11.44 -10.38
C VAL A 153 -4.11 -11.15 -10.64
N THR A 154 -4.90 -12.21 -10.78
CA THR A 154 -6.36 -12.11 -10.88
C THR A 154 -7.00 -12.40 -9.54
N TYR A 155 -7.84 -11.47 -9.08
CA TYR A 155 -8.58 -11.57 -7.83
C TYR A 155 -10.06 -11.80 -8.12
N LYS A 156 -10.64 -12.85 -7.53
CA LYS A 156 -12.09 -13.03 -7.47
C LYS A 156 -12.68 -12.21 -6.32
N VAL A 157 -13.84 -11.61 -6.55
CA VAL A 157 -14.59 -10.80 -5.59
C VAL A 157 -16.05 -11.26 -5.66
N PRO A 158 -16.52 -12.07 -4.70
CA PRO A 158 -17.91 -12.53 -4.71
C PRO A 158 -18.87 -11.38 -4.44
N ALA A 159 -20.09 -11.47 -4.97
CA ALA A 159 -21.17 -10.60 -4.56
C ALA A 159 -21.51 -10.87 -3.08
N LEU A 160 -21.63 -9.80 -2.31
CA LEU A 160 -21.98 -9.85 -0.89
C LEU A 160 -23.40 -9.34 -0.69
N SER A 161 -24.07 -9.81 0.37
CA SER A 161 -25.42 -9.34 0.72
C SER A 161 -25.43 -7.92 1.30
N ARG A 162 -24.30 -7.48 1.88
CA ARG A 162 -24.10 -6.13 2.44
C ARG A 162 -22.70 -5.64 2.11
N LEU A 163 -22.53 -4.31 2.02
CA LEU A 163 -21.23 -3.67 1.74
C LEU A 163 -20.57 -4.25 0.49
N CYS A 164 -21.37 -4.48 -0.54
CA CYS A 164 -20.98 -5.25 -1.70
C CYS A 164 -20.21 -4.38 -2.71
N PRO A 165 -18.93 -4.68 -3.00
CA PRO A 165 -18.18 -3.94 -4.01
C PRO A 165 -18.76 -4.14 -5.43
N VAL A 166 -19.42 -5.28 -5.68
CA VAL A 166 -20.01 -5.62 -6.98
C VAL A 166 -21.22 -4.77 -7.30
N SER A 167 -22.06 -4.43 -6.32
CA SER A 167 -23.19 -3.52 -6.55
C SER A 167 -22.81 -2.04 -6.48
N ALA A 168 -21.58 -1.73 -6.04
CA ALA A 168 -21.05 -0.39 -6.01
C ALA A 168 -20.23 -0.02 -7.26
N THR A 169 -19.94 -0.98 -8.14
CA THR A 169 -19.19 -0.80 -9.40
C THR A 169 -20.16 -0.82 -10.57
#